data_AF-T1ADK7-F1
#
_entry.id   AF-T1ADK7-F1
#
_cell.length_a   1.000
_cell.length_b   1.000
_cell.length_c   1.000
_cell.angle_alpha   90.00
_cell.angle_beta   90.00
_cell.angle_gamma   90.00
#
_symmetry.space_group_name_H-M   'P 1'
#
loop_
_entity.id
_entity.type
_entity.pdbx_description
1 polymer ?
#
loop_
_entity_poly.entity_id
_entity_poly.type
_entity_poly.pdbx_seq_one_letter_code
_entity_poly.pdbx_strand_id
1 'polypeptide(L)'
;MRAFRDTWELGIHSYLTYLRDRLLLLRELLSPSGSIFVQIGDENVHHVREILDEVFGPKNFVSLITIRKTTSEGAQFLGATTDYLLFYARDIGQLKFRPQFTRRRDEAEERYDQVLLADGKSRAATPEEREGDLPKGARLYRLDNLTSSRPAGDGDVREFVFQGNPYTPGAGTFKTNLAGLERLAKANRLQVTSGGSLA
;
A
#
# COMPACT_ATOMS: atom_id res chain seq x y z
N MET A 1 21.14 30.96 -21.70
CA MET A 1 20.84 30.06 -20.56
C MET A 1 20.50 28.68 -21.13
N ARG A 2 21.48 27.79 -21.28
CA ARG A 2 21.27 26.42 -21.79
C ARG A 2 21.10 25.50 -20.58
N ALA A 3 19.89 25.00 -20.36
CA ALA A 3 19.62 23.98 -19.36
C ALA A 3 20.09 22.61 -19.91
N PHE A 4 20.85 21.90 -19.10
CA PHE A 4 21.23 20.48 -19.28
C PHE A 4 22.10 20.17 -20.51
N ARG A 5 23.43 20.28 -20.36
CA ARG A 5 24.38 19.55 -21.20
C ARG A 5 24.56 18.17 -20.59
N ASP A 6 24.08 17.15 -21.28
CA ASP A 6 24.24 15.74 -20.95
C ASP A 6 25.65 15.23 -21.35
N THR A 7 26.67 16.00 -21.01
CA THR A 7 28.09 15.67 -21.22
C THR A 7 28.81 15.90 -19.91
N TRP A 8 28.63 14.98 -18.97
CA TRP A 8 29.50 14.88 -17.82
C TRP A 8 30.84 14.30 -18.31
N GLU A 9 31.82 15.18 -18.55
CA GLU A 9 33.14 14.80 -19.05
C GLU A 9 33.90 13.79 -18.14
N LEU A 10 33.42 13.59 -16.90
CA LEU A 10 33.96 12.68 -15.87
C LEU A 10 33.05 11.49 -15.53
N GLY A 11 31.97 11.28 -16.28
CA GLY A 11 31.01 10.19 -16.06
C GLY A 11 30.14 10.37 -14.80
N ILE A 12 29.58 9.25 -14.32
CA ILE A 12 28.55 9.23 -13.26
C ILE A 12 29.01 9.82 -11.91
N HIS A 13 30.29 9.72 -11.58
CA HIS A 13 30.81 10.16 -10.28
C HIS A 13 30.66 11.68 -10.05
N SER A 14 30.80 12.48 -11.12
CA SER A 14 30.57 13.93 -11.04
C SER A 14 29.09 14.25 -10.78
N TYR A 15 28.18 13.54 -11.44
CA TYR A 15 26.75 13.67 -11.23
C TYR A 15 26.33 13.31 -9.79
N LEU A 16 26.84 12.18 -9.27
CA LEU A 16 26.55 11.71 -7.92
C LEU A 16 27.06 12.68 -6.85
N THR A 17 28.27 13.23 -7.04
CA THR A 17 28.84 14.23 -6.12
C THR A 17 27.97 15.49 -6.08
N TYR A 18 27.59 16.00 -7.25
CA TYR A 18 26.70 17.15 -7.36
C TYR A 18 25.31 16.91 -6.76
N LEU A 19 24.74 15.71 -6.96
CA LEU A 19 23.46 15.33 -6.40
C LEU A 19 23.53 15.29 -4.87
N ARG A 20 24.60 14.73 -4.30
CA ARG A 20 24.83 14.70 -2.85
C ARG A 20 24.80 16.09 -2.24
N ASP A 21 25.52 17.05 -2.82
CA ASP A 21 25.56 18.43 -2.32
C ASP A 21 24.17 19.09 -2.32
N ARG A 22 23.39 18.86 -3.39
CA ARG A 22 22.01 19.35 -3.46
C ARG A 22 21.09 18.69 -2.44
N LEU A 23 21.22 17.38 -2.24
CA LEU A 23 20.41 16.64 -1.28
C LEU A 23 20.71 17.08 0.17
N LEU A 24 21.96 17.40 0.49
CA LEU A 24 22.35 17.97 1.80
C LEU A 24 21.62 19.28 2.06
N LEU A 25 21.64 20.21 1.08
CA LEU A 25 20.91 21.47 1.19
C LEU A 25 19.38 21.25 1.31
N LEU A 26 18.82 20.32 0.53
CA LEU A 26 17.40 20.00 0.62
C LEU A 26 17.02 19.45 2.00
N ARG A 27 17.88 18.63 2.60
CA ARG A 27 17.67 18.10 3.96
C ARG A 27 17.60 19.21 5.01
N GLU A 28 18.41 20.26 4.86
CA GLU A 28 18.39 21.42 5.75
C GLU A 28 17.12 22.26 5.57
N LEU A 29 16.65 22.42 4.33
CA LEU A 29 15.46 23.22 4.00
C LEU A 29 14.13 22.53 4.31
N LEU A 30 14.08 21.20 4.30
CA LEU A 30 12.87 20.44 4.61
C LEU A 30 12.43 20.66 6.05
N SER A 31 11.13 20.79 6.31
CA SER A 31 10.62 20.71 7.69
C SER A 31 10.82 19.32 8.30
N PRO A 32 10.84 19.15 9.64
CA PRO A 32 10.93 17.83 10.29
C PRO A 32 9.89 16.82 9.78
N SER A 33 8.67 17.27 9.53
CA SER A 33 7.59 16.45 8.97
C SER A 33 7.62 16.30 7.44
N GLY A 34 8.60 16.92 6.78
CA GLY A 34 8.72 16.98 5.33
C GLY A 34 9.34 15.72 4.73
N SER A 35 9.22 15.61 3.41
CA SER A 35 9.73 14.50 2.65
C SER A 35 10.11 14.91 1.24
N ILE A 36 10.89 14.08 0.57
CA ILE A 36 11.26 14.26 -0.84
C ILE A 36 10.93 13.02 -1.65
N PHE A 37 10.70 13.27 -2.93
CA PHE A 37 10.54 12.26 -3.96
C PHE A 37 11.60 12.51 -5.02
N VAL A 38 12.40 11.48 -5.33
CA VAL A 38 13.44 11.56 -6.36
C VAL A 38 13.11 10.54 -7.45
N GLN A 39 12.82 11.02 -8.65
CA GLN A 39 12.57 10.16 -9.81
C GLN A 39 13.91 9.80 -10.46
N ILE A 40 14.09 8.52 -10.76
CA ILE A 40 15.31 7.99 -11.37
C ILE A 40 14.98 6.75 -12.22
N GLY A 41 15.74 6.56 -13.31
CA GLY A 41 15.71 5.34 -14.11
C GLY A 41 16.32 4.15 -13.37
N ASP A 42 16.26 2.97 -14.00
CA ASP A 42 16.78 1.73 -13.44
C ASP A 42 18.32 1.70 -13.38
N GLU A 43 18.99 2.43 -14.27
CA GLU A 43 20.44 2.39 -14.42
C GLU A 43 21.17 2.88 -13.16
N ASN A 44 20.62 3.88 -12.47
CA ASN A 44 21.31 4.58 -11.38
C ASN A 44 20.53 4.60 -10.06
N VAL A 45 19.39 3.89 -9.99
CA VAL A 45 18.53 3.89 -8.79
C VAL A 45 19.30 3.47 -7.53
N HIS A 46 20.20 2.50 -7.64
CA HIS A 46 20.98 1.97 -6.52
C HIS A 46 22.02 2.98 -6.02
N HIS A 47 22.70 3.70 -6.91
CA HIS A 47 23.65 4.75 -6.52
C HIS A 47 22.94 5.98 -5.90
N VAL A 48 21.83 6.42 -6.50
CA VAL A 48 21.04 7.52 -5.93
C VAL A 48 20.47 7.13 -4.58
N ARG A 49 20.10 5.85 -4.43
CA ARG A 49 19.62 5.29 -3.18
C ARG A 49 20.68 5.36 -2.07
N GLU A 50 21.91 4.94 -2.36
CA GLU A 50 23.03 5.00 -1.41
C GLU A 50 23.30 6.43 -0.93
N ILE A 51 23.26 7.41 -1.82
CA ILE A 51 23.47 8.82 -1.47
C ILE A 51 22.33 9.33 -0.59
N LEU A 52 21.09 8.96 -0.90
CA LEU A 52 19.95 9.32 -0.06
C LEU A 52 20.04 8.66 1.32
N ASP A 53 20.51 7.41 1.41
CA ASP A 53 20.77 6.74 2.68
C ASP A 53 21.87 7.45 3.49
N GLU A 54 22.93 7.93 2.82
CA GLU A 54 23.97 8.73 3.46
C GLU A 54 23.43 10.08 3.97
N VAL A 55 22.68 10.79 3.11
CA VAL A 55 22.20 12.14 3.40
C VAL A 55 21.04 12.13 4.39
N PHE A 56 20.03 11.28 4.22
CA PHE A 56 18.82 11.26 5.05
C PHE A 56 18.88 10.21 6.17
N GLY A 57 19.75 9.21 6.05
CA GLY A 57 19.81 8.06 6.93
C GLY A 57 18.89 6.93 6.43
N PRO A 58 19.34 5.66 6.49
CA PRO A 58 18.58 4.53 5.93
C PRO A 58 17.25 4.27 6.65
N LYS A 59 17.14 4.67 7.92
CA LYS A 59 15.89 4.57 8.69
C LYS A 59 14.79 5.51 8.19
N ASN A 60 15.16 6.55 7.45
CA ASN A 60 14.22 7.55 6.94
C ASN A 60 13.71 7.24 5.53
N PHE A 61 14.08 6.09 4.98
CA PHE A 61 13.47 5.59 3.77
C PHE A 61 12.04 5.13 4.02
N VAL A 62 11.15 5.51 3.09
CA VAL A 62 9.73 5.18 3.18
C VAL A 62 9.35 4.10 2.17
N SER A 63 9.60 4.33 0.88
CA SER A 63 9.23 3.37 -0.16
C SER A 63 9.95 3.63 -1.50
N LEU A 64 10.10 2.56 -2.28
CA LEU A 64 10.53 2.60 -3.68
C LEU A 64 9.28 2.35 -4.53
N ILE A 65 8.82 3.39 -5.21
CA ILE A 65 7.59 3.30 -6.03
C ILE A 65 8.01 3.00 -7.47
N THR A 66 7.56 1.87 -7.99
CA THR A 66 7.77 1.50 -9.39
C THR A 66 6.71 2.13 -10.27
N ILE A 67 7.14 2.94 -11.23
CA ILE A 67 6.29 3.60 -12.22
C ILE A 67 6.44 2.83 -13.53
N ARG A 68 5.36 2.20 -14.00
CA ARG A 68 5.36 1.53 -15.30
C ARG A 68 5.27 2.56 -16.43
N LYS A 69 6.29 2.59 -17.28
CA LYS A 69 6.32 3.29 -18.57
C LYS A 69 5.66 2.44 -19.66
N THR A 70 5.31 3.07 -20.78
CA THR A 70 4.77 2.39 -21.97
C THR A 70 5.77 1.37 -22.53
N THR A 71 5.26 0.39 -23.29
CA THR A 71 5.97 -0.75 -23.87
C THR A 71 7.38 -0.42 -24.36
N SER A 72 8.34 -1.28 -24.00
CA SER A 72 9.70 -1.27 -24.49
C SER A 72 9.75 -1.85 -25.91
N GLU A 73 9.62 -0.99 -26.92
CA GLU A 73 9.81 -1.41 -28.30
C GLU A 73 11.32 -1.51 -28.60
N GLY A 74 11.76 -2.61 -29.22
CA GLY A 74 13.16 -2.77 -29.67
C GLY A 74 14.19 -3.23 -28.63
N ALA A 75 13.78 -3.75 -27.48
CA ALA A 75 14.72 -4.37 -26.54
C ALA A 75 15.24 -5.71 -27.08
N GLN A 76 16.57 -5.90 -27.08
CA GLN A 76 17.21 -7.17 -27.46
C GLN A 76 16.88 -8.31 -26.47
N PHE A 77 16.65 -7.94 -25.20
CA PHE A 77 16.30 -8.86 -24.11
C PHE A 77 15.06 -8.32 -23.38
N LEU A 78 15.01 -8.43 -22.04
CA LEU A 78 13.93 -7.84 -21.25
C LEU A 78 14.03 -6.31 -21.30
N GLY A 79 13.01 -5.66 -21.84
CA GLY A 79 13.00 -4.20 -21.93
C GLY A 79 12.70 -3.53 -20.60
N ALA A 80 13.46 -2.48 -20.30
CA ALA A 80 13.21 -1.62 -19.15
C ALA A 80 11.91 -0.84 -19.37
N THR A 81 10.83 -1.27 -18.72
CA THR A 81 9.51 -0.64 -18.80
C THR A 81 9.14 0.09 -17.53
N THR A 82 10.12 0.37 -16.66
CA THR A 82 9.88 0.93 -15.34
C THR A 82 10.83 2.08 -15.04
N ASP A 83 10.29 3.13 -14.42
CA ASP A 83 11.03 4.13 -13.66
C ASP A 83 10.79 3.90 -12.17
N TYR A 84 11.62 4.54 -11.36
CA TYR A 84 11.50 4.48 -9.91
C TYR A 84 11.36 5.87 -9.31
N LEU A 85 10.56 5.96 -8.25
CA LEU A 85 10.44 7.14 -7.40
C LEU A 85 10.86 6.75 -5.98
N LEU A 86 11.99 7.29 -5.54
CA LEU A 86 12.53 7.10 -4.20
C LEU A 86 11.85 8.07 -3.24
N PHE A 87 11.17 7.55 -2.22
CA PHE A 87 10.47 8.33 -1.21
C PHE A 87 11.23 8.30 0.12
N TYR A 88 11.69 9.47 0.57
CA TYR A 88 12.41 9.67 1.82
C TYR A 88 11.76 10.73 2.69
N ALA A 89 11.72 10.49 4.00
CA ALA A 89 11.35 11.47 5.00
C ALA A 89 12.59 12.24 5.49
N ARG A 90 12.39 13.45 6.03
CA ARG A 90 13.44 14.10 6.86
C ARG A 90 13.57 13.37 8.20
N ASP A 91 12.42 13.09 8.82
CA ASP A 91 12.27 12.27 10.03
C ASP A 91 11.03 11.41 9.86
N ILE A 92 11.22 10.08 9.76
CA ILE A 92 10.12 9.13 9.56
C ILE A 92 9.12 9.13 10.73
N GLY A 93 9.57 9.43 11.96
CA GLY A 93 8.71 9.51 13.13
C GLY A 93 7.77 10.72 13.12
N GLN A 94 8.09 11.75 12.33
CA GLN A 94 7.30 12.98 12.19
C GLN A 94 6.63 13.11 10.82
N LEU A 95 6.81 12.13 9.93
CA LEU A 95 6.32 12.16 8.56
C LEU A 95 4.80 12.34 8.52
N LYS A 96 4.35 13.36 7.77
CA LYS A 96 2.92 13.57 7.51
C LYS A 96 2.56 13.00 6.15
N PHE A 97 1.91 11.84 6.15
CA PHE A 97 1.31 11.26 4.95
C PHE A 97 -0.21 11.47 4.95
N ARG A 98 -0.75 11.96 3.83
CA ARG A 98 -2.20 12.16 3.65
C ARG A 98 -2.72 11.18 2.60
N PRO A 99 -3.28 10.03 3.01
CA PRO A 99 -3.83 9.06 2.08
C PRO A 99 -4.91 9.72 1.21
N GLN A 100 -4.77 9.58 -0.10
CA GLN A 100 -5.83 9.96 -1.03
C GLN A 100 -6.75 8.76 -1.17
N PHE A 101 -7.96 8.87 -0.63
CA PHE A 101 -9.00 7.86 -0.82
C PHE A 101 -9.77 8.21 -2.08
N THR A 102 -9.63 7.37 -3.10
CA THR A 102 -10.51 7.44 -4.28
C THR A 102 -11.70 6.53 -4.05
N ARG A 103 -12.86 6.93 -4.59
CA ARG A 103 -14.00 6.02 -4.64
C ARG A 103 -13.56 4.83 -5.48
N ARG A 104 -13.68 3.64 -4.89
CA ARG A 104 -13.44 2.39 -5.59
C ARG A 104 -14.33 2.36 -6.84
N ARG A 105 -13.71 2.34 -8.02
CA ARG A 105 -14.40 1.98 -9.26
C ARG A 105 -14.54 0.46 -9.26
N ASP A 106 -15.70 -0.04 -9.67
CA ASP A 106 -16.03 -1.47 -9.66
C ASP A 106 -15.22 -2.29 -10.70
N GLU A 107 -14.30 -1.65 -11.43
CA GLU A 107 -13.54 -2.24 -12.55
C GLU A 107 -12.28 -3.02 -12.14
N ALA A 108 -12.26 -3.69 -10.99
CA ALA A 108 -11.11 -4.54 -10.66
C ALA A 108 -11.60 -5.85 -10.07
N GLU A 109 -11.72 -6.88 -10.93
CA GLU A 109 -11.43 -8.32 -10.72
C GLU A 109 -11.91 -9.03 -9.44
N GLU A 110 -12.63 -8.35 -8.56
CA GLU A 110 -13.02 -8.85 -7.26
C GLU A 110 -14.40 -9.47 -7.36
N ARG A 111 -14.42 -10.79 -7.21
CA ARG A 111 -15.64 -11.58 -7.17
C ARG A 111 -16.45 -11.20 -5.93
N TYR A 112 -17.39 -10.27 -6.08
CA TYR A 112 -18.46 -10.10 -5.12
C TYR A 112 -19.34 -11.34 -5.15
N ASP A 113 -19.33 -12.10 -4.07
CA ASP A 113 -19.93 -13.43 -3.99
C ASP A 113 -21.05 -13.50 -2.95
N GLN A 114 -21.30 -12.41 -2.22
CA GLN A 114 -22.36 -12.29 -1.23
C GLN A 114 -23.34 -11.18 -1.59
N VAL A 115 -24.61 -11.36 -1.20
CA VAL A 115 -25.68 -10.37 -1.29
C VAL A 115 -26.15 -10.04 0.11
N LEU A 116 -26.19 -8.75 0.44
CA LEU A 116 -26.89 -8.23 1.62
C LEU A 116 -28.28 -7.76 1.17
N LEU A 117 -29.31 -8.40 1.70
CA LEU A 117 -30.71 -8.09 1.43
C LEU A 117 -31.18 -6.86 2.23
N ALA A 118 -32.30 -6.28 1.81
CA ALA A 118 -32.89 -5.11 2.47
C ALA A 118 -33.31 -5.36 3.93
N ASP A 119 -33.56 -6.62 4.31
CA ASP A 119 -33.85 -7.02 5.69
C ASP A 119 -32.60 -7.19 6.57
N GLY A 120 -31.40 -6.94 6.01
CA GLY A 120 -30.13 -7.07 6.70
C GLY A 120 -29.56 -8.48 6.72
N LYS A 121 -30.22 -9.46 6.09
CA LYS A 121 -29.68 -10.81 5.95
C LYS A 121 -28.69 -10.91 4.82
N SER A 122 -27.74 -11.81 4.99
CA SER A 122 -26.68 -12.09 4.03
C SER A 122 -26.76 -13.53 3.51
N ARG A 123 -26.49 -13.71 2.22
CA ARG A 123 -26.31 -15.04 1.61
C ARG A 123 -25.39 -14.98 0.41
N ALA A 124 -24.98 -16.15 -0.09
CA ALA A 124 -24.27 -16.24 -1.35
C ALA A 124 -25.12 -15.68 -2.51
N ALA A 125 -24.47 -14.95 -3.41
CA ALA A 125 -25.04 -14.42 -4.64
C ALA A 125 -25.29 -15.55 -5.64
N THR A 126 -26.43 -15.54 -6.33
CA THR A 126 -26.66 -16.39 -7.50
C THR A 126 -25.85 -15.90 -8.71
N PRO A 127 -25.67 -16.70 -9.78
CA PRO A 127 -25.03 -16.23 -11.01
C PRO A 127 -25.65 -14.95 -11.57
N GLU A 128 -26.98 -14.86 -11.58
CA GLU A 128 -27.74 -13.71 -12.11
C GLU A 128 -27.51 -12.45 -11.25
N GLU A 129 -27.48 -12.61 -9.92
CA GLU A 129 -27.21 -11.50 -9.00
C GLU A 129 -25.78 -10.96 -9.14
N ARG A 130 -24.81 -11.81 -9.49
CA ARG A 130 -23.43 -11.39 -9.78
C ARG A 130 -23.30 -10.59 -11.07
N GLU A 131 -24.21 -10.83 -12.02
CA GLU A 131 -24.32 -10.08 -13.27
C GLU A 131 -25.12 -8.77 -13.10
N GLY A 132 -25.71 -8.54 -11.93
CA GLY A 132 -26.32 -7.27 -11.53
C GLY A 132 -27.84 -7.31 -11.32
N ASP A 133 -28.49 -8.47 -11.51
CA ASP A 133 -29.93 -8.63 -11.25
C ASP A 133 -30.20 -8.82 -9.74
N LEU A 134 -30.11 -7.73 -9.00
CA LEU A 134 -30.25 -7.73 -7.54
C LEU A 134 -31.69 -7.46 -7.10
N PRO A 135 -32.17 -8.14 -6.04
CA PRO A 135 -33.42 -7.79 -5.38
C PRO A 135 -33.43 -6.31 -4.95
N LYS A 136 -34.60 -5.68 -4.98
CA LYS A 136 -34.73 -4.24 -4.67
C LYS A 136 -34.17 -3.90 -3.29
N GLY A 137 -33.18 -2.99 -3.26
CA GLY A 137 -32.51 -2.56 -2.03
C GLY A 137 -31.41 -3.50 -1.55
N ALA A 138 -31.12 -4.59 -2.27
CA ALA A 138 -29.99 -5.45 -1.99
C ALA A 138 -28.69 -4.85 -2.54
N ARG A 139 -27.56 -5.26 -1.96
CA ARG A 139 -26.22 -4.86 -2.41
C ARG A 139 -25.27 -6.06 -2.43
N LEU A 140 -24.42 -6.10 -3.44
CA LEU A 140 -23.30 -7.04 -3.51
C LEU A 140 -22.20 -6.62 -2.53
N TYR A 141 -21.58 -7.61 -1.91
CA TYR A 141 -20.37 -7.44 -1.13
C TYR A 141 -19.55 -8.75 -1.14
N ARG A 142 -18.37 -8.72 -0.54
CA ARG A 142 -17.53 -9.90 -0.34
C ARG A 142 -17.02 -9.90 1.09
N LEU A 143 -16.67 -11.08 1.57
CA LEU A 143 -15.89 -11.20 2.79
C LEU A 143 -14.41 -10.97 2.47
N ASP A 144 -13.73 -10.28 3.38
CA ASP A 144 -12.28 -10.08 3.33
C ASP A 144 -11.65 -10.77 4.54
N ASN A 145 -10.39 -11.17 4.47
CA ASN A 145 -9.77 -11.85 5.58
C ASN A 145 -9.48 -10.89 6.74
N LEU A 146 -9.93 -11.25 7.95
CA LEU A 146 -9.70 -10.46 9.17
C LEU A 146 -8.35 -10.75 9.84
N THR A 147 -7.61 -11.74 9.34
CA THR A 147 -6.35 -12.23 9.93
C THR A 147 -5.15 -11.97 9.02
N SER A 148 -3.99 -11.78 9.64
CA SER A 148 -2.68 -11.65 8.98
C SER A 148 -1.78 -12.80 9.41
N SER A 149 -0.93 -13.28 8.51
CA SER A 149 0.08 -14.32 8.78
C SER A 149 1.28 -13.84 9.59
N ARG A 150 1.34 -12.55 9.97
CA ARG A 150 2.42 -12.04 10.81
C ARG A 150 2.39 -12.69 12.20
N PRO A 151 3.54 -12.91 12.84
CA PRO A 151 3.59 -13.29 14.24
C PRO A 151 2.86 -12.26 15.12
N ALA A 152 2.11 -12.76 16.10
CA ALA A 152 1.42 -11.91 17.04
C ALA A 152 2.41 -11.32 18.07
N GLY A 153 2.38 -10.00 18.23
CA GLY A 153 3.19 -9.25 19.18
C GLY A 153 2.43 -8.91 20.47
N ASP A 154 3.07 -8.13 21.33
CA ASP A 154 2.46 -7.64 22.58
C ASP A 154 1.29 -6.68 22.28
N GLY A 155 0.14 -6.94 22.91
CA GLY A 155 -1.09 -6.16 22.73
C GLY A 155 -1.98 -6.61 21.57
N ASP A 156 -1.58 -7.62 20.79
CA ASP A 156 -2.44 -8.21 19.78
C ASP A 156 -3.57 -9.04 20.40
N VAL A 157 -4.75 -8.96 19.78
CA VAL A 157 -5.92 -9.75 20.20
C VAL A 157 -5.71 -11.21 19.80
N ARG A 158 -5.75 -12.12 20.78
CA ARG A 158 -5.59 -13.57 20.57
C ARG A 158 -6.92 -14.29 20.42
N GLU A 159 -7.98 -13.75 21.02
CA GLU A 159 -9.32 -14.29 20.98
C GLU A 159 -10.33 -13.14 20.98
N PHE A 160 -11.38 -13.27 20.18
CA PHE A 160 -12.48 -12.33 20.14
C PHE A 160 -13.80 -13.08 20.17
N VAL A 161 -14.68 -12.73 21.11
CA VAL A 161 -16.02 -13.31 21.22
C VAL A 161 -16.97 -12.55 20.31
N PHE A 162 -17.52 -13.25 19.32
CA PHE A 162 -18.53 -12.71 18.42
C PHE A 162 -19.78 -13.58 18.45
N GLN A 163 -20.95 -12.97 18.68
CA GLN A 163 -22.24 -13.67 18.79
C GLN A 163 -22.20 -14.85 19.79
N GLY A 164 -21.46 -14.69 20.90
CA GLY A 164 -21.34 -15.71 21.95
C GLY A 164 -20.32 -16.82 21.68
N ASN A 165 -19.65 -16.84 20.52
CA ASN A 165 -18.63 -17.84 20.19
C ASN A 165 -17.23 -17.20 20.16
N PRO A 166 -16.19 -17.86 20.72
CA PRO A 166 -14.82 -17.38 20.64
C PRO A 166 -14.21 -17.67 19.26
N TYR A 167 -13.51 -16.69 18.70
CA TYR A 167 -12.76 -16.82 17.45
C TYR A 167 -11.30 -16.43 17.65
N THR A 168 -10.40 -17.21 17.06
CA THR A 168 -8.95 -16.96 17.12
C THR A 168 -8.37 -16.76 15.71
N PRO A 169 -7.27 -15.99 15.56
CA PRO A 169 -6.63 -15.78 14.27
C PRO A 169 -5.71 -16.94 13.84
N GLY A 170 -5.80 -18.09 14.53
CA GLY A 170 -4.91 -19.23 14.33
C GLY A 170 -3.45 -18.91 14.67
N ALA A 171 -2.52 -19.30 13.80
CA ALA A 171 -1.09 -19.03 13.93
C ALA A 171 -0.71 -17.55 13.67
N GLY A 172 -1.66 -16.76 13.14
CA GLY A 172 -1.47 -15.35 12.81
C GLY A 172 -1.97 -14.41 13.90
N THR A 173 -2.46 -13.26 13.47
CA THR A 173 -3.01 -12.21 14.32
C THR A 173 -4.16 -11.50 13.62
N PHE A 174 -5.07 -10.87 14.36
CA PHE A 174 -6.08 -10.02 13.73
C PHE A 174 -5.45 -8.80 13.07
N LYS A 175 -5.99 -8.37 11.92
CA LYS A 175 -5.54 -7.17 11.20
C LYS A 175 -5.85 -5.86 11.96
N THR A 176 -6.57 -5.93 13.08
CA THR A 176 -6.95 -4.78 13.88
C THR A 176 -6.95 -5.12 15.38
N ASN A 177 -7.07 -4.11 16.24
CA ASN A 177 -7.09 -4.25 17.69
C ASN A 177 -8.52 -4.49 18.22
N LEU A 178 -8.66 -4.72 19.54
CA LEU A 178 -9.95 -5.02 20.17
C LEU A 178 -11.00 -3.94 19.87
N ALA A 179 -10.64 -2.66 20.00
CA ALA A 179 -11.53 -1.55 19.69
C ALA A 179 -11.92 -1.50 18.21
N GLY A 180 -11.06 -1.98 17.29
CA GLY A 180 -11.38 -2.17 15.89
C GLY A 180 -12.40 -3.28 15.68
N LEU A 181 -12.18 -4.45 16.29
CA LEU A 181 -13.08 -5.61 16.21
C LEU A 181 -14.47 -5.29 16.76
N GLU A 182 -14.56 -4.63 17.91
CA GLU A 182 -15.83 -4.19 18.49
C GLU A 182 -16.58 -3.20 17.60
N ARG A 183 -15.88 -2.27 16.94
CA ARG A 183 -16.48 -1.35 15.98
C ARG A 183 -17.02 -2.08 14.76
N LEU A 184 -16.30 -3.07 14.24
CA LEU A 184 -16.77 -3.90 13.13
C LEU A 184 -18.01 -4.71 13.53
N ALA A 185 -18.01 -5.31 14.71
CA ALA A 185 -19.15 -6.05 15.25
C ALA A 185 -20.39 -5.15 15.36
N LYS A 186 -20.25 -3.97 15.98
CA LYS A 186 -21.35 -2.98 16.12
C LYS A 186 -21.86 -2.45 14.79
N ALA A 187 -21.01 -2.40 13.77
CA ALA A 187 -21.36 -1.92 12.43
C ALA A 187 -21.94 -3.02 11.52
N ASN A 188 -22.16 -4.24 12.02
CA ASN A 188 -22.54 -5.41 11.21
C ASN A 188 -21.58 -5.65 10.03
N ARG A 189 -20.27 -5.55 10.29
CA ARG A 189 -19.19 -5.77 9.32
C ARG A 189 -18.33 -6.99 9.67
N LEU A 190 -18.89 -7.93 10.40
CA LEU A 190 -18.27 -9.22 10.73
C LEU A 190 -19.25 -10.34 10.38
N GLN A 191 -18.73 -11.41 9.81
CA GLN A 191 -19.50 -12.59 9.46
C GLN A 191 -18.67 -13.85 9.69
N VAL A 192 -19.33 -14.92 10.10
CA VAL A 192 -18.71 -16.24 10.20
C VAL A 192 -18.70 -16.88 8.81
N THR A 193 -17.53 -17.27 8.34
CA THR A 193 -17.36 -17.97 7.06
C THR A 193 -17.92 -19.40 7.14
N SER A 194 -18.13 -20.04 5.99
CA SER A 194 -18.49 -21.46 5.93
C SER A 194 -17.44 -22.38 6.58
N GLY A 195 -16.18 -21.93 6.67
CA GLY A 195 -15.09 -22.62 7.35
C GLY A 195 -15.03 -22.37 8.87
N GLY A 196 -16.00 -21.64 9.44
CA GLY A 196 -16.07 -21.36 10.87
C GLY A 196 -15.11 -20.27 11.36
N SER A 197 -14.41 -19.59 10.46
CA SER A 197 -13.55 -18.44 10.80
C SER A 197 -14.31 -17.12 10.74
N LEU A 198 -13.81 -16.11 11.43
CA LEU A 198 -14.38 -14.76 11.41
C LEU A 198 -13.75 -13.94 10.27
N ALA A 199 -14.59 -13.29 9.47
CA ALA A 199 -14.22 -12.44 8.35
C ALA A 199 -14.96 -11.09 8.41
#